data_AF-A0A9E3MDU3-F1
#
_entry.id   AF-A0A9E3MDU3-F1
#
_cell.length_a   1.000
_cell.length_b   1.000
_cell.length_c   1.000
_cell.angle_alpha   90.00
_cell.angle_beta   90.00
_cell.angle_gamma   90.00
#
_symmetry.space_group_name_H-M   'P 1'
#
loop_
_entity.id
_entity.type
_entity.pdbx_description
1 polymer ?
#
loop_
_entity_poly.entity_id
_entity_poly.type
_entity_poly.pdbx_seq_one_letter_code
_entity_poly.pdbx_strand_id
1 'polypeptide(L)' 'MKQFECGSLVPGCPWHTRAEEEAEVVRRAVEHMRTAHGETVIRETMVDNIKTRITDQAQAA' A
#
# COMPACT_ATOMS: atom_id res chain seq x y z
N MET A 1 13.17 -5.62 -0.95
CA MET A 1 12.06 -5.24 -1.87
C MET A 1 10.88 -4.80 -1.01
N LYS A 2 10.20 -3.70 -1.35
CA LYS A 2 9.09 -3.18 -0.53
C LYS A 2 7.78 -3.87 -0.91
N GLN A 3 7.00 -4.28 0.08
CA GLN A 3 5.68 -4.89 -0.07
C GLN A 3 4.64 -4.14 0.75
N PHE A 4 3.44 -4.01 0.19
CA PHE A 4 2.26 -3.57 0.93
C PHE A 4 1.09 -4.52 0.65
N GLU A 5 0.28 -4.75 1.69
CA GLU A 5 -0.92 -5.58 1.64
C GLU A 5 -2.11 -4.72 2.10
N CYS A 6 -3.07 -4.46 1.21
CA CYS A 6 -4.22 -3.63 1.54
C CYS A 6 -5.05 -4.24 2.67
N GLY A 7 -5.10 -5.57 2.78
CA GLY A 7 -5.76 -6.28 3.89
C GLY A 7 -5.27 -5.88 5.30
N SER A 8 -4.05 -5.35 5.42
CA SER A 8 -3.50 -4.83 6.69
C SER A 8 -4.05 -3.46 7.09
N LEU A 9 -4.69 -2.76 6.15
CA LEU A 9 -5.32 -1.45 6.33
C LEU A 9 -6.85 -1.52 6.19
N VAL A 10 -7.34 -2.20 5.15
CA VAL A 10 -8.76 -2.41 4.85
C VAL A 10 -9.06 -3.91 4.99
N PRO A 11 -9.70 -4.34 6.09
CA PRO A 11 -10.00 -5.75 6.32
C PRO A 11 -10.80 -6.37 5.18
N GLY A 12 -10.37 -7.53 4.69
CA GLY A 12 -11.02 -8.25 3.60
C GLY A 12 -10.58 -7.85 2.19
N CYS A 13 -9.67 -6.88 2.03
CA CYS A 13 -9.10 -6.57 0.72
C CYS A 13 -7.92 -7.51 0.38
N PRO A 14 -7.99 -8.32 -0.70
CA PRO A 14 -6.91 -9.24 -1.08
C PRO A 14 -5.78 -8.56 -1.87
N TRP A 15 -5.89 -7.25 -2.14
CA TRP A 15 -4.94 -6.56 -2.98
C TRP A 15 -3.59 -6.38 -2.29
N HIS A 16 -2.52 -6.61 -3.03
CA HIS A 16 -1.14 -6.46 -2.58
C HIS A 16 -0.26 -5.96 -3.72
N THR A 17 0.83 -5.27 -3.39
CA THR A 17 1.80 -4.78 -4.38
C THR A 17 3.23 -4.87 -3.85
N ARG A 18 4.18 -4.94 -4.79
CA ARG A 18 5.61 -4.96 -4.50
C ARG A 18 6.35 -4.04 -5.48
N ALA A 19 7.36 -3.35 -4.99
CA ALA A 19 8.28 -2.55 -5.80
C ALA A 19 9.64 -2.41 -5.11
N GLU A 20 10.66 -1.99 -5.86
CA GLU A 20 11.98 -1.69 -5.30
C GLU A 20 11.94 -0.46 -4.41
N GLU A 21 11.18 0.56 -4.83
CA GLU A 21 11.04 1.83 -4.12
C GLU A 21 9.75 1.91 -3.30
N GLU A 22 9.87 2.42 -2.08
CA GLU A 22 8.72 2.66 -1.19
C GLU A 22 7.73 3.65 -1.82
N ALA A 23 8.23 4.68 -2.52
CA ALA A 23 7.40 5.69 -3.17
C ALA A 23 6.45 5.08 -4.22
N GLU A 24 6.92 4.07 -4.96
CA GLU A 24 6.10 3.35 -5.94
C GLU A 24 5.03 2.47 -5.26
N VAL A 25 5.38 1.80 -4.15
CA VAL A 25 4.41 1.05 -3.35
C VAL A 25 3.30 1.98 -2.83
N VAL A 26 3.68 3.15 -2.28
CA VAL A 26 2.73 4.16 -1.79
C VAL A 26 1.84 4.67 -2.91
N ARG A 27 2.41 5.01 -4.07
CA ARG A 27 1.66 5.48 -5.24
C ARG A 27 0.58 4.48 -5.66
N ARG A 28 0.96 3.21 -5.82
CA ARG A 28 0.04 2.12 -6.21
C ARG A 28 -1.05 1.88 -5.16
N ALA A 29 -0.68 1.92 -3.87
CA ALA A 29 -1.65 1.76 -2.78
C ALA A 29 -2.68 2.90 -2.78
N VAL A 30 -2.24 4.15 -2.98
CA VAL A 30 -3.14 5.31 -3.07
C VAL A 30 -4.05 5.24 -4.30
N GLU A 31 -3.52 4.82 -5.45
CA GLU A 31 -4.34 4.61 -6.65
C GLU A 31 -5.41 3.52 -6.44
N HIS A 32 -5.03 2.42 -5.79
CA HIS A 32 -5.94 1.35 -5.41
C HIS A 32 -7.05 1.86 -4.47
N MET A 33 -6.72 2.66 -3.46
CA MET A 33 -7.71 3.28 -2.57
C MET A 33 -8.74 4.11 -3.35
N ARG A 34 -8.30 4.88 -4.35
CA ARG A 34 -9.19 5.70 -5.18
C ARG A 34 -10.13 4.84 -6.04
N THR A 35 -9.60 3.78 -6.64
CA THR A 35 -10.32 2.99 -7.66
C THR A 35 -11.16 1.85 -7.06
N ALA A 36 -10.63 1.13 -6.07
CA ALA A 36 -11.29 -0.03 -5.48
C ALA A 36 -12.14 0.30 -4.25
N HIS A 37 -11.74 1.32 -3.47
CA HIS A 37 -12.44 1.72 -2.26
C HIS A 37 -13.26 3.02 -2.42
N GLY A 38 -13.19 3.66 -3.59
CA GLY A 38 -13.91 4.92 -3.86
C GLY A 38 -13.41 6.09 -3.02
N GLU A 39 -12.17 6.00 -2.52
CA GLU A 39 -11.59 7.01 -1.65
C GLU A 39 -11.27 8.28 -2.47
N THR A 40 -12.14 9.27 -2.38
CA THR A 40 -12.03 10.52 -3.16
C THR A 40 -11.06 11.52 -2.56
N VAL A 41 -10.79 11.42 -1.24
CA VAL A 41 -9.89 12.32 -0.50
C VAL A 41 -8.85 11.50 0.25
N ILE A 42 -7.61 11.56 -0.23
CA ILE A 42 -6.48 10.87 0.40
C ILE A 42 -5.84 11.83 1.40
N ARG A 43 -6.07 11.58 2.69
CA ARG A 43 -5.47 12.35 3.79
C ARG A 43 -4.01 11.94 4.00
N GLU A 44 -3.19 12.87 4.48
CA GLU A 44 -1.79 12.59 4.83
C GLU A 44 -1.67 11.44 5.85
N THR A 45 -2.60 11.38 6.81
CA THR A 45 -2.66 10.28 7.79
C THR A 45 -2.87 8.92 7.14
N MET A 46 -3.59 8.84 6.01
CA MET A 46 -3.77 7.58 5.28
C MET A 46 -2.47 7.17 4.60
N VAL A 47 -1.75 8.13 4.02
CA VAL A 47 -0.43 7.88 3.41
C VAL A 47 0.56 7.41 4.48
N ASP A 48 0.55 8.03 5.65
CA ASP A 48 1.39 7.62 6.78
C ASP A 48 1.06 6.19 7.25
N ASN A 49 -0.23 5.87 7.35
CA ASN A 49 -0.71 4.53 7.66
C ASN A 49 -0.29 3.48 6.61
N ILE A 50 -0.29 3.84 5.33
CA ILE A 50 0.22 2.98 4.26
C ILE A 50 1.72 2.74 4.48
N LYS A 51 2.51 3.81 4.66
CA LYS A 51 3.97 3.72 4.86
C LYS A 51 4.36 2.85 6.06
N THR A 52 3.70 3.00 7.20
CA THR A 52 3.97 2.18 8.41
C THR A 52 3.65 0.70 8.22
N ARG A 53 2.86 0.34 7.20
CA ARG A 53 2.50 -1.04 6.86
C ARG A 53 3.32 -1.61 5.70
N ILE A 54 4.25 -0.84 5.12
CA ILE A 54 5.17 -1.34 4.11
C ILE A 54 6.24 -2.18 4.80
N THR A 55 6.38 -3.43 4.35
CA THR A 55 7.39 -4.35 4.87
C THR A 55 8.52 -4.54 3.88
N ASP A 56 9.72 -4.83 4.40
CA ASP A 56 10.83 -5.27 3.56
C ASP A 56 10.72 -6.79 3.37
N GLN A 57 10.47 -7.21 2.14
CA GLN A 57 10.67 -8.58 1.71
C GLN A 57 12.15 -8.76 1.37
N ALA A 58 12.82 -9.62 2.14
CA ALA A 58 14.07 -10.20 1.71
C ALA A 58 13.83 -10.84 0.34
N GLN A 59 14.62 -10.43 -0.65
CA GLN A 59 14.64 -11.10 -1.94
C GLN A 59 15.15 -12.51 -1.65
N ALA A 60 14.26 -13.50 -1.61
CA ALA A 60 14.65 -14.89 -1.45
C ALA A 60 15.63 -15.22 -2.58
N ALA A 61 16.88 -15.51 -2.19
CA ALA A 61 18.02 -15.71 -3.07
C ALA A 61 17.92 -17.02 -3.86
#